data_AF-A0A0F6TUK7-F1
#
_entry.id   AF-A0A0F6TUK7-F1
#
_cell.length_a   1.000
_cell.length_b   1.000
_cell.length_c   1.000
_cell.angle_alpha   90.00
_cell.angle_beta   90.00
_cell.angle_gamma   90.00
#
_symmetry.space_group_name_H-M   'P 1'
#
loop_
_entity.id
_entity.type
_entity.pdbx_description
1 polymer ?
#
loop_
_entity_poly.entity_id
_entity_poly.type
_entity_poly.pdbx_seq_one_letter_code
_entity_poly.pdbx_strand_id
1 'polypeptide(L)' 'MKAELIELYKDALLLGKYIELEHVANRMMPALYPGKELEDLSDEELIALTKAVITGMTSWVC' A
#
# COMPACT_ATOMS: atom_id res chain seq x y z
N MET A 1 5.72 -6.01 -15.05
CA MET A 1 6.09 -6.12 -13.62
C MET A 1 5.84 -4.84 -12.83
N LYS A 2 6.64 -3.77 -12.95
CA LYS A 2 6.43 -2.53 -12.15
C LYS A 2 5.00 -1.97 -12.24
N ALA A 3 4.43 -1.89 -13.44
CA ALA A 3 3.05 -1.46 -13.65
C ALA A 3 2.02 -2.35 -12.91
N GLU A 4 2.18 -3.67 -13.00
CA GLU A 4 1.32 -4.64 -12.30
C GLU A 4 1.44 -4.51 -10.77
N LEU A 5 2.64 -4.20 -10.24
CA LEU A 5 2.85 -3.97 -8.81
C LEU A 5 2.20 -2.67 -8.34
N ILE A 6 2.25 -1.61 -9.15
CA ILE A 6 1.54 -0.36 -8.87
C ILE A 6 0.02 -0.58 -8.90
N GLU A 7 -0.50 -1.36 -9.85
CA GLU A 7 -1.92 -1.75 -9.87
C GLU A 7 -2.31 -2.56 -8.64
N LEU A 8 -1.52 -3.56 -8.26
CA LEU A 8 -1.76 -4.36 -7.05
C LEU A 8 -1.79 -3.50 -5.78
N TYR A 9 -0.89 -2.51 -5.68
CA TYR A 9 -0.92 -1.54 -4.59
C TYR A 9 -2.22 -0.71 -4.58
N LYS A 10 -2.66 -0.22 -5.75
CA LYS A 10 -3.92 0.53 -5.89
C LYS A 10 -5.13 -0.32 -5.51
N ASP A 11 -5.14 -1.59 -5.88
CA ASP A 11 -6.18 -2.54 -5.48
C ASP A 11 -6.20 -2.76 -3.96
N ALA A 12 -5.04 -2.80 -3.31
CA ALA A 12 -4.97 -2.88 -1.84
C ALA A 12 -5.54 -1.61 -1.17
N LEU A 13 -5.31 -0.42 -1.73
CA LEU A 13 -5.95 0.81 -1.25
C LEU A 13 -7.46 0.78 -1.44
N LEU A 14 -7.92 0.30 -2.59
CA LEU A 14 -9.35 0.16 -2.89
C LEU A 14 -10.03 -0.82 -1.93
N LEU A 15 -9.37 -1.95 -1.62
CA LEU A 15 -9.83 -2.87 -0.58
C LEU A 15 -9.97 -2.16 0.77
N GLY A 16 -8.96 -1.37 1.17
CA GLY A 16 -9.00 -0.57 2.40
C GLY A 16 -10.22 0.35 2.48
N LYS A 17 -10.61 0.96 1.36
CA LYS A 17 -11.84 1.75 1.29
C LYS A 17 -13.10 0.91 1.52
N TYR A 18 -13.20 -0.27 0.90
CA TYR A 18 -14.37 -1.14 1.03
C TYR A 18 -14.55 -1.74 2.43
N ILE A 19 -13.46 -1.86 3.20
CA ILE A 19 -13.49 -2.37 4.58
C ILE A 19 -13.38 -1.24 5.63
N GLU A 20 -13.56 0.02 5.24
CA GLU A 20 -13.52 1.19 6.13
C GLU A 20 -12.16 1.44 6.84
N LEU A 21 -11.06 0.93 6.26
CA LEU A 21 -9.67 1.09 6.75
C LEU A 21 -8.78 1.94 5.82
N GLU A 22 -9.36 2.79 4.98
CA GLU A 22 -8.62 3.70 4.08
C GLU A 22 -7.61 4.58 4.83
N HIS A 23 -7.91 4.96 6.07
CA HIS A 23 -7.03 5.77 6.91
C HIS A 23 -5.75 5.02 7.32
N VAL A 24 -5.79 3.69 7.40
CA VAL A 24 -4.60 2.85 7.63
C VAL A 24 -3.83 2.71 6.33
N ALA A 25 -4.52 2.35 5.25
CA ALA A 25 -3.92 2.07 3.95
C ALA A 25 -3.17 3.30 3.38
N ASN A 26 -3.80 4.48 3.42
CA ASN A 26 -3.24 5.72 2.87
C ASN A 26 -2.05 6.26 3.67
N ARG A 27 -1.87 5.85 4.93
CA ARG A 27 -0.73 6.31 5.75
C ARG A 27 0.56 5.55 5.45
N MET A 28 0.50 4.38 4.83
CA MET A 28 1.68 3.53 4.68
C MET A 28 2.72 4.08 3.70
N MET A 29 2.29 4.60 2.54
CA MET A 29 3.21 5.17 1.55
C MET A 29 4.03 6.33 2.11
N PRO A 30 3.41 7.42 2.64
CA PRO A 30 4.18 8.53 3.19
C PRO A 30 4.99 8.18 4.45
N ALA A 31 4.59 7.13 5.21
CA ALA A 31 5.33 6.69 6.38
C ALA A 31 6.60 5.90 6.03
N LEU A 32 6.54 5.04 5.01
CA LEU A 32 7.66 4.19 4.61
C LEU A 32 8.59 4.88 3.60
N TYR A 33 8.03 5.71 2.72
CA TYR A 33 8.73 6.32 1.60
C TYR A 33 8.41 7.82 1.49
N PRO A 34 8.83 8.64 2.48
CA PRO A 34 8.49 10.06 2.51
C PRO A 34 9.05 10.82 1.30
N GLY A 35 8.18 11.56 0.61
CA GLY A 35 8.55 12.40 -0.54
C GLY A 35 8.85 11.65 -1.83
N LYS A 36 8.58 10.33 -1.89
CA LYS A 36 8.65 9.53 -3.11
C LYS A 36 7.25 9.33 -3.70
N GLU A 37 7.17 9.24 -5.02
CA GLU A 37 5.99 8.74 -5.73
C GLU A 37 6.12 7.23 -5.98
N LEU A 38 5.03 6.56 -6.39
CA LEU A 38 5.04 5.12 -6.67
C LEU A 38 6.00 4.76 -7.81
N GLU A 39 6.15 5.66 -8.77
CA GLU A 39 7.03 5.55 -9.92
C GLU A 39 8.51 5.62 -9.52
N ASP A 40 8.84 6.15 -8.34
CA ASP A 40 10.21 6.25 -7.83
C ASP A 40 10.65 4.98 -7.08
N LEU A 41 9.71 4.09 -6.74
CA LEU A 41 9.99 2.88 -5.97
C LEU A 41 10.57 1.77 -6.83
N SER A 42 11.48 0.97 -6.27
CA SER A 42 11.89 -0.30 -6.87
C SER A 42 10.75 -1.32 -6.80
N ASP A 43 10.88 -2.41 -7.57
CA ASP A 43 9.91 -3.50 -7.52
C ASP A 43 9.85 -4.14 -6.12
N GLU A 44 10.98 -4.27 -5.42
CA GLU A 44 10.99 -4.75 -4.02
C GLU A 44 10.33 -3.77 -3.04
N GLU A 45 10.54 -2.47 -3.22
CA GLU A 45 9.90 -1.43 -2.41
C GLU A 45 8.36 -1.45 -2.60
N LEU A 46 7.88 -1.63 -3.82
CA LEU A 46 6.44 -1.77 -4.11
C LEU A 46 5.82 -3.01 -3.46
N ILE A 47 6.54 -4.15 -3.48
CA ILE A 47 6.10 -5.38 -2.80
C ILE A 47 6.04 -5.16 -1.29
N ALA A 48 7.08 -4.56 -0.71
CA ALA A 48 7.15 -4.27 0.72
C ALA A 48 6.03 -3.32 1.16
N LEU A 49 5.79 -2.26 0.39
CA LEU A 49 4.70 -1.30 0.62
C LEU A 49 3.33 -1.99 0.61
N THR A 50 3.05 -2.77 -0.43
CA THR A 50 1.77 -3.49 -0.58
C THR A 50 1.54 -4.44 0.59
N LYS A 51 2.57 -5.19 0.98
CA LYS A 51 2.51 -6.07 2.15
C LYS A 51 2.24 -5.30 3.44
N ALA A 52 2.87 -4.14 3.63
CA ALA A 52 2.66 -3.30 4.80
C ALA A 52 1.23 -2.76 4.88
N VAL A 53 0.64 -2.34 3.75
CA VAL A 53 -0.78 -1.94 3.67
C VAL A 53 -1.69 -3.07 4.09
N ILE A 54 -1.55 -4.25 3.46
CA ILE A 54 -2.41 -5.41 3.77
C ILE A 54 -2.25 -5.81 5.24
N THR A 55 -1.01 -5.93 5.72
CA THR A 55 -0.72 -6.31 7.11
C THR A 55 -1.34 -5.31 8.08
N GLY A 56 -1.10 -4.01 7.85
CA GLY A 56 -1.67 -2.94 8.65
C GLY A 56 -3.18 -3.01 8.72
N MET A 57 -3.87 -3.20 7.59
CA MET A 57 -5.33 -3.36 7.59
C MET A 57 -5.76 -4.60 8.39
N THR A 58 -5.13 -5.76 8.16
CA THR A 58 -5.51 -7.00 8.86
C THR A 58 -5.29 -6.93 10.37
N SER A 59 -4.27 -6.21 10.86
CA SER A 59 -4.02 -6.03 12.29
C SER A 59 -5.05 -5.16 13.01
N TRP A 60 -5.93 -4.47 12.30
CA TRP A 60 -7.04 -3.71 12.89
C TRP A 60 -8.38 -4.47 12.83
N VAL A 61 -8.45 -5.52 12.01
CA VAL A 61 -9.64 -6.38 11.87
C VAL A 61 -9.57 -7.60 12.80
N CYS A 62 -8.36 -8.01 13.20
CA CYS A 62 -8.10 -9.18 14.06
C CYS A 62 -7.58 -8.76 15.43
#